data_AF-S4X9I6-F1
#
_entry.id   AF-S4X9I6-F1
#
_cell.length_a   1.000
_cell.length_b   1.000
_cell.length_c   1.000
_cell.angle_alpha   90.00
_cell.angle_beta   90.00
_cell.angle_gamma   90.00
#
_symmetry.space_group_name_H-M   'P 1'
#
loop_
_entity.id
_entity.type
_entity.pdbx_description
1 polymer ?
#
loop_
_entity_poly.entity_id
_entity_poly.type
_entity_poly.pdbx_seq_one_letter_code
_entity_poly.pdbx_strand_id
1 'polypeptide(L)'
;MLAEHHVPGLGWFTRALGITGALSVADTVRAVLISLDWPGASTMLTPDQVPPGTDRVLTWSLQARRDDRLRVYSRTAGSIGTPLREALGRDGTGLLVVDGYTVTVTSAGAMHRDGHTPDAVCLAGGFTPDTAPGQDATETPGEDAVTCNAPGEVDHPVGLPRDVDLAAVNVALTGEETVTEILGELDPELHELLLSGDLYEFTPLLQALDLGRPAQISEQAHRVLEQFPAETSRVGRAAAWSRVVALSALSDRATSDEVTAMLMAALGFTRADAGISSSDGRLSTDPLSAAEIRALSRESGRLLAMCGADSRDVDLTDGAGEMSRVIPLVPTCSLVDRLEMYRFLLQK
;
A
#
# COMPACT_ATOMS: atom_id res chain seq x y z
N MET A 1 11.10 16.40 -8.79
CA MET A 1 11.51 17.38 -7.75
C MET A 1 12.80 16.90 -7.12
N LEU A 2 13.74 17.80 -6.87
CA LEU A 2 14.98 17.55 -6.15
C LEU A 2 14.90 18.25 -4.79
N ALA A 3 15.23 17.54 -3.71
CA ALA A 3 15.33 18.09 -2.37
C ALA A 3 16.77 17.95 -1.87
N GLU A 4 17.34 19.05 -1.37
CA GLU A 4 18.75 19.15 -1.00
C GLU A 4 18.88 19.82 0.36
N HIS A 5 19.51 19.11 1.30
CA HIS A 5 19.82 19.61 2.63
C HIS A 5 21.33 19.63 2.85
N HIS A 6 21.90 20.80 3.12
CA HIS A 6 23.32 20.95 3.43
C HIS A 6 23.52 21.15 4.92
N VAL A 7 24.45 20.39 5.49
CA VAL A 7 24.98 20.61 6.82
C VAL A 7 26.44 21.04 6.67
N PRO A 8 26.76 22.31 6.98
CA PRO A 8 28.13 22.82 6.87
C PRO A 8 29.13 21.98 7.67
N GLY A 9 30.19 21.52 6.99
CA GLY A 9 31.23 20.69 7.60
C GLY A 9 30.90 19.20 7.64
N LEU A 10 29.72 18.79 7.17
CA LEU A 10 29.31 17.40 7.02
C LEU A 10 29.11 17.05 5.55
N GLY A 11 28.20 17.75 4.86
CA GLY A 11 27.90 17.47 3.45
C GLY A 11 26.44 17.69 3.06
N TRP A 12 26.11 17.19 1.87
CA TRP A 12 24.81 17.33 1.22
C TRP A 12 24.02 16.03 1.26
N PHE A 13 22.79 16.11 1.76
CA PHE A 13 21.78 15.05 1.66
C PHE A 13 20.85 15.40 0.51
N THR A 14 20.77 14.53 -0.49
CA THR A 14 19.99 14.77 -1.70
C THR A 14 18.93 13.67 -1.88
N ARG A 15 17.71 14.07 -2.26
CA ARG A 15 16.61 13.18 -2.62
C ARG A 15 15.97 13.62 -3.93
N ALA A 16 15.75 12.69 -4.84
CA ALA A 16 15.01 12.91 -6.07
C ALA A 16 13.63 12.27 -5.94
N LEU A 17 12.56 13.07 -6.03
CA LEU A 17 11.19 12.61 -5.92
C LEU A 17 10.40 12.83 -7.23
N GLY A 18 9.59 11.85 -7.60
CA GLY A 18 8.46 12.04 -8.51
C GLY A 18 7.25 12.48 -7.69
N ILE A 19 6.74 13.69 -7.90
CA ILE A 19 5.60 14.25 -7.15
C ILE A 19 4.56 14.76 -8.14
N THR A 20 3.28 14.49 -7.88
CA THR A 20 2.18 15.07 -8.66
C THR A 20 2.03 16.56 -8.40
N GLY A 21 1.85 17.35 -9.46
CA GLY A 21 1.55 18.78 -9.32
C GLY A 21 0.18 19.07 -8.70
N ALA A 22 -0.64 18.03 -8.49
CA ALA A 22 -1.90 18.10 -7.75
C ALA A 22 -1.75 18.07 -6.23
N LEU A 23 -0.62 17.57 -5.74
CA LEU A 23 -0.36 17.43 -4.32
C LEU A 23 -0.38 18.78 -3.64
N SER A 24 -0.94 18.87 -2.44
CA SER A 24 -0.95 20.12 -1.67
C SER A 24 0.48 20.50 -1.26
N VAL A 25 0.71 21.77 -0.91
CA VAL A 25 1.99 22.19 -0.33
C VAL A 25 2.27 21.44 0.97
N ALA A 26 1.27 21.22 1.82
CA ALA A 26 1.43 20.46 3.07
C ALA A 26 1.92 19.04 2.82
N ASP A 27 1.27 18.31 1.91
CA ASP A 27 1.60 16.94 1.57
C ASP A 27 2.94 16.85 0.82
N THR A 28 3.28 17.86 0.02
CA THR A 28 4.59 17.97 -0.61
C THR A 28 5.70 18.12 0.43
N VAL A 29 5.51 19.00 1.42
CA VAL A 29 6.48 19.16 2.52
C VAL A 29 6.61 17.86 3.29
N ARG A 30 5.50 17.19 3.64
CA ARG A 30 5.50 15.88 4.29
C ARG A 30 6.31 14.86 3.47
N ALA A 31 6.07 14.76 2.17
CA ALA A 31 6.79 13.83 1.29
C ALA A 31 8.30 14.12 1.24
N VAL A 32 8.69 15.39 1.14
CA VAL A 32 10.11 15.78 1.18
C VAL A 32 10.76 15.35 2.50
N LEU A 33 10.10 15.60 3.63
CA LEU A 33 10.61 15.25 4.95
C LEU A 33 10.67 13.72 5.16
N ILE A 34 9.65 12.96 4.74
CA ILE A 34 9.68 11.50 4.76
C ILE A 34 10.86 10.97 3.92
N SER A 35 11.10 11.55 2.74
CA SER A 35 12.22 11.09 1.90
C SER A 35 13.60 11.31 2.53
N LEU A 36 13.72 12.29 3.42
CA LEU A 36 14.94 12.55 4.18
C LEU A 36 15.03 11.70 5.45
N ASP A 37 13.98 10.95 5.80
CA ASP A 37 13.79 10.29 7.08
C ASP A 37 13.78 11.28 8.25
N TRP A 38 13.08 12.41 8.06
CA TRP A 38 13.00 13.45 9.07
C TRP A 38 12.13 13.00 10.26
N PRO A 39 12.60 13.14 11.51
CA PRO A 39 11.83 12.73 12.68
C PRO A 39 10.45 13.41 12.75
N GLY A 40 9.40 12.61 12.93
CA GLY A 40 8.01 13.07 13.05
C GLY A 40 7.36 13.52 11.74
N ALA A 41 7.99 13.31 10.58
CA ALA A 41 7.44 13.67 9.28
C ALA A 41 6.14 12.91 8.95
N SER A 42 6.07 11.62 9.27
CA SER A 42 4.91 10.76 8.96
C SER A 42 3.61 11.28 9.59
N THR A 43 3.69 11.81 10.81
CA THR A 43 2.55 12.30 11.62
C THR A 43 2.38 13.82 11.62
N MET A 44 3.18 14.53 10.82
CA MET A 44 3.25 16.00 10.81
C MET A 44 1.92 16.69 10.49
N LEU A 45 1.06 16.06 9.69
CA LEU A 45 -0.24 16.61 9.29
C LEU A 45 -1.40 16.14 10.18
N THR A 46 -1.16 15.15 11.05
CA THR A 46 -2.13 14.54 11.97
C THR A 46 -1.64 14.61 13.43
N PRO A 47 -1.36 15.81 13.98
CA PRO A 47 -0.71 15.98 15.29
C PRO A 47 -1.53 15.45 16.48
N ASP A 48 -2.84 15.26 16.31
CA ASP A 48 -3.77 14.78 17.34
C ASP A 48 -3.66 13.27 17.58
N GLN A 49 -3.06 12.52 16.64
CA GLN A 49 -2.87 11.07 16.73
C GLN A 49 -1.52 10.67 17.36
N VAL A 50 -0.68 11.64 17.74
CA VAL A 50 0.68 11.37 18.22
C VAL A 50 0.69 11.24 19.75
N PRO A 51 1.24 10.16 20.31
CA PRO A 51 1.46 10.04 21.75
C PRO A 51 2.35 11.17 22.31
N PRO A 52 2.20 11.54 23.59
CA PRO A 52 3.12 12.47 24.24
C PRO A 52 4.51 11.84 24.36
N GLY A 53 5.55 12.55 23.89
CA GLY A 53 6.95 12.12 23.98
C GLY A 53 7.58 11.58 22.69
N THR A 54 6.83 11.48 21.58
CA THR A 54 7.37 11.11 20.27
C THR A 54 7.99 12.31 19.55
N ASP A 55 9.01 12.08 18.71
CA ASP A 55 9.59 13.13 17.85
C ASP A 55 8.53 13.75 16.93
N ARG A 56 8.50 15.07 16.88
CA ARG A 56 7.53 15.84 16.10
C ARG A 56 8.24 16.96 15.35
N VAL A 57 7.79 17.19 14.12
CA VAL A 57 8.07 18.44 13.43
C VAL A 57 7.33 19.56 14.15
N LEU A 58 8.07 20.48 14.78
CA LEU A 58 7.48 21.56 15.59
C LEU A 58 6.99 22.70 14.70
N THR A 59 7.83 23.08 13.74
CA THR A 59 7.56 24.21 12.85
C THR A 59 8.08 23.94 11.45
N TRP A 60 7.32 24.40 10.46
CA TRP A 60 7.76 24.36 9.08
C TRP A 60 7.17 25.53 8.27
N SER A 61 7.88 25.93 7.23
CA SER A 61 7.36 26.83 6.20
C SER A 61 8.02 26.54 4.86
N LEU A 62 7.26 26.63 3.79
CA LEU A 62 7.77 26.59 2.43
C LEU A 62 7.75 27.99 1.85
N GLN A 63 8.91 28.49 1.46
CA GLN A 63 9.06 29.76 0.76
C GLN A 63 9.26 29.48 -0.73
N ALA A 64 8.24 29.69 -1.55
CA ALA A 64 8.34 29.47 -2.99
C ALA A 64 8.46 30.80 -3.72
N ARG A 65 9.40 30.89 -4.67
CA ARG A 65 9.49 32.02 -5.59
C ARG A 65 8.85 31.65 -6.92
N ARG A 66 7.83 32.41 -7.33
CA ARG A 66 7.16 32.24 -8.62
C ARG A 66 6.79 33.60 -9.18
N ASP A 67 7.02 33.81 -10.49
CA ASP A 67 6.67 35.07 -11.19
C ASP A 67 7.21 36.32 -10.47
N ASP A 68 8.47 36.24 -10.02
CA ASP A 68 9.17 37.26 -9.24
C ASP A 68 8.56 37.61 -7.86
N ARG A 69 7.59 36.81 -7.39
CA ARG A 69 6.95 36.95 -6.08
C ARG A 69 7.37 35.83 -5.15
N LEU A 70 7.78 36.20 -3.94
CA LEU A 70 8.00 35.28 -2.84
C LEU A 70 6.67 35.04 -2.12
N ARG A 71 6.29 33.77 -1.98
CA ARG A 71 5.13 33.35 -1.17
C ARG A 71 5.62 32.41 -0.09
N VAL A 72 5.06 32.58 1.10
CA VAL A 72 5.33 31.71 2.26
C VAL A 72 4.08 30.92 2.58
N TYR A 73 4.23 29.61 2.70
CA TYR A 73 3.18 28.66 3.04
C TYR A 73 3.56 27.96 4.35
N SER A 74 2.67 28.01 5.33
CA SER A 74 2.80 27.44 6.67
C SER A 74 1.41 27.45 7.33
N ARG A 75 1.26 26.81 8.49
CA ARG A 75 -0.02 26.86 9.23
C ARG A 75 -0.48 28.27 9.60
N THR A 76 0.47 29.22 9.71
CA THR A 76 0.19 30.60 10.12
C THR A 76 0.26 31.61 8.98
N ALA A 77 0.65 31.21 7.77
CA ALA A 77 0.81 32.11 6.62
C ALA A 77 0.63 31.35 5.29
N GLY A 78 -0.17 31.90 4.38
CA GLY A 78 -0.48 31.24 3.09
C GLY A 78 -1.35 29.99 3.24
N SER A 79 -1.98 29.53 2.16
CA SER A 79 -2.79 28.30 2.21
C SER A 79 -1.90 27.08 2.00
N ILE A 80 -1.80 26.22 3.02
CA ILE A 80 -1.04 24.96 2.93
C ILE A 80 -1.71 23.94 1.99
N GLY A 81 -3.00 24.12 1.69
CA GLY A 81 -3.76 23.33 0.72
C GLY A 81 -3.54 23.75 -0.74
N THR A 82 -2.75 24.81 -1.01
CA THR A 82 -2.45 25.24 -2.37
C THR A 82 -1.74 24.11 -3.13
N PRO A 83 -2.17 23.78 -4.37
CA PRO A 83 -1.50 22.75 -5.15
C PRO A 83 -0.05 23.13 -5.49
N LEU A 84 0.84 22.15 -5.52
CA LEU A 84 2.27 22.35 -5.80
C LEU A 84 2.52 23.04 -7.14
N ARG A 85 1.76 22.68 -8.19
CA ARG A 85 1.85 23.33 -9.51
C ARG A 85 1.53 24.83 -9.46
N GLU A 86 0.74 25.25 -8.48
CA GLU A 86 0.43 26.66 -8.27
C GLU A 86 1.53 27.34 -7.44
N ALA A 87 2.06 26.64 -6.43
CA ALA A 87 3.05 27.18 -5.50
C ALA A 87 4.43 27.37 -6.13
N LEU A 88 5.00 26.33 -6.76
CA LEU A 88 6.33 26.36 -7.40
C LEU A 88 6.26 26.44 -8.93
N GLY A 89 5.23 25.88 -9.57
CA GLY A 89 5.23 25.75 -11.04
C GLY A 89 6.20 24.66 -11.53
N ARG A 90 6.48 24.64 -12.83
CA ARG A 90 7.23 23.55 -13.49
C ARG A 90 8.71 23.52 -13.14
N ASP A 91 9.33 24.70 -13.07
CA ASP A 91 10.78 24.89 -12.88
C ASP A 91 11.06 25.83 -11.69
N GLY A 92 10.18 25.81 -10.69
CA GLY A 92 10.32 26.65 -9.51
C GLY A 92 11.34 26.11 -8.53
N THR A 93 11.91 27.02 -7.75
CA THR A 93 12.71 26.71 -6.57
C THR A 93 12.02 27.26 -5.33
N GLY A 94 12.08 26.50 -4.25
CA GLY A 94 11.60 26.89 -2.94
C GLY A 94 12.61 26.55 -1.85
N LEU A 95 12.46 27.23 -0.73
CA LEU A 95 13.21 26.96 0.50
C LEU A 95 12.22 26.45 1.55
N LEU A 96 12.35 25.17 1.91
CA LEU A 96 11.66 24.59 3.06
C LEU A 96 12.50 24.87 4.30
N VAL A 97 11.91 25.54 5.29
CA VAL A 97 12.49 25.72 6.62
C VAL A 97 11.74 24.78 7.56
N VAL A 98 12.45 23.89 8.25
CA VAL A 98 11.89 22.89 9.18
C VAL A 98 12.74 22.87 10.43
N ASP A 99 12.15 23.16 11.60
CA ASP A 99 12.83 23.17 12.91
C ASP A 99 14.19 23.90 12.93
N GLY A 100 14.29 24.99 12.17
CA GLY A 100 15.51 25.81 12.04
C GLY A 100 16.49 25.36 10.95
N TYR A 101 16.27 24.20 10.33
CA TYR A 101 17.05 23.69 9.20
C TYR A 101 16.43 24.08 7.86
N THR A 102 17.26 24.14 6.83
CA THR A 102 16.85 24.54 5.48
C THR A 102 17.03 23.40 4.48
N VAL A 103 15.97 23.08 3.75
CA VAL A 103 15.98 22.16 2.62
C VAL A 103 15.61 22.93 1.36
N THR A 104 16.50 22.93 0.37
CA THR A 104 16.20 23.51 -0.94
C THR A 104 15.37 22.52 -1.74
N VAL A 105 14.26 22.96 -2.33
CA VAL A 105 13.42 22.12 -3.17
C VAL A 105 13.32 22.74 -4.57
N THR A 106 13.64 21.95 -5.58
CA THR A 106 13.64 22.39 -6.98
C THR A 106 12.76 21.47 -7.80
N SER A 107 11.75 22.04 -8.47
CA SER A 107 11.00 21.30 -9.48
C SER A 107 11.85 21.24 -10.75
N ALA A 108 12.11 20.03 -11.25
CA ALA A 108 12.89 19.80 -12.45
C ALA A 108 12.12 18.83 -13.34
N GLY A 109 11.70 19.32 -14.51
CA GLY A 109 11.02 18.51 -15.51
C GLY A 109 9.58 18.14 -15.16
N ALA A 110 8.91 17.55 -16.15
CA ALA A 110 7.59 16.94 -16.00
C ALA A 110 7.63 15.61 -16.76
N MET A 111 7.26 14.53 -16.10
CA MET A 111 7.15 13.21 -16.71
C MET A 111 5.67 12.90 -16.95
N HIS A 112 5.37 12.19 -18.03
CA HIS A 112 4.02 11.67 -18.25
C HIS A 112 3.73 10.65 -17.16
N ARG A 113 2.65 10.87 -16.41
CA ARG A 113 2.16 9.92 -15.40
C ARG A 113 0.92 9.25 -15.93
N ASP A 114 0.83 7.95 -15.71
CA ASP A 114 -0.42 7.22 -15.82
C ASP A 114 -1.18 7.31 -14.49
N GLY A 115 -2.42 6.81 -14.47
CA GLY A 115 -3.26 6.85 -13.28
C GLY A 115 -2.82 5.92 -12.13
N HIS A 116 -1.73 5.16 -12.32
CA HIS A 116 -1.24 4.16 -11.36
C HIS A 116 0.03 4.60 -10.63
N THR A 117 0.61 5.74 -11.03
CA THR A 117 1.82 6.25 -10.38
C THR A 117 1.45 6.96 -9.06
N PRO A 118 1.98 6.53 -7.89
CA PRO A 118 1.70 7.13 -6.59
C PRO A 118 1.91 8.65 -6.57
N ASP A 119 1.15 9.37 -5.75
CA ASP A 119 1.22 10.83 -5.68
C ASP A 119 2.63 11.36 -5.34
N ALA A 120 3.39 10.63 -4.53
CA ALA A 120 4.81 10.84 -4.28
C ALA A 120 5.59 9.51 -4.35
N VAL A 121 6.77 9.55 -4.95
CA VAL A 121 7.72 8.42 -4.99
C VAL A 121 9.15 8.96 -4.91
N CYS A 122 9.99 8.36 -4.07
CA CYS A 122 11.41 8.61 -4.02
C CYS A 122 12.12 7.73 -5.06
N LEU A 123 12.76 8.39 -6.03
CA LEU A 123 13.41 7.76 -7.19
C LEU A 123 14.89 7.49 -6.92
N ALA A 124 15.54 8.35 -6.15
CA ALA A 124 16.94 8.22 -5.79
C ALA A 124 17.24 9.05 -4.53
N GLY A 125 18.31 8.68 -3.84
CA GLY A 125 18.86 9.45 -2.74
C GLY A 125 20.35 9.19 -2.60
N GLY A 126 21.06 10.14 -1.99
CA GLY A 126 22.49 9.99 -1.73
C GLY A 126 23.00 11.05 -0.78
N PHE A 127 24.26 10.85 -0.39
CA PHE A 127 25.02 11.75 0.45
C PHE A 127 26.35 12.09 -0.21
N THR A 128 26.69 13.38 -0.26
CA THR A 128 27.97 13.88 -0.76
C THR A 128 28.69 14.63 0.37
N PRO A 129 29.83 14.15 0.89
CA PRO A 129 30.54 14.83 1.96
C PRO A 129 31.12 16.18 1.49
N ASP A 130 31.21 17.15 2.40
CA ASP A 130 32.01 18.35 2.15
C ASP A 130 33.48 17.91 2.03
N THR A 131 34.11 18.10 0.86
CA THR A 131 35.52 17.75 0.68
C THR A 131 36.39 18.65 1.55
N ALA A 132 37.18 18.03 2.45
CA ALA A 132 38.25 18.75 3.13
C ALA A 132 39.25 19.24 2.07
N PRO A 133 39.71 20.51 2.14
CA PRO A 133 40.72 20.99 1.22
C PRO A 133 42.03 20.19 1.41
N GLY A 134 42.32 19.24 0.51
CA GLY A 134 43.61 18.52 0.49
C GLY A 134 43.63 17.04 0.06
N GLN A 135 42.52 16.39 -0.29
CA GLN A 135 42.56 15.01 -0.82
C GLN A 135 42.39 15.01 -2.34
N ASP A 136 43.53 14.88 -3.04
CA ASP A 136 43.60 14.69 -4.50
C ASP A 136 42.97 13.34 -4.91
N ALA A 137 42.14 13.40 -5.94
CA ALA A 137 41.37 12.30 -6.50
C ALA A 137 42.20 11.39 -7.42
N THR A 138 43.21 10.71 -6.88
CA THR A 138 43.99 9.72 -7.66
C THR A 138 44.24 8.43 -6.88
N GLU A 139 43.19 7.67 -6.55
CA GLU A 139 43.36 6.23 -6.27
C GLU A 139 42.22 5.43 -6.94
N THR A 140 42.64 4.50 -7.80
CA THR A 140 41.85 3.56 -8.61
C THR A 140 40.99 2.65 -7.71
N PRO A 141 39.78 2.23 -8.11
CA PRO A 141 38.95 1.40 -7.25
C PRO A 141 39.50 -0.04 -7.19
N GLY A 142 40.00 -0.44 -6.02
CA GLY A 142 40.20 -1.84 -5.66
C GLY A 142 38.90 -2.43 -5.13
N GLU A 143 38.59 -3.67 -5.54
CA GLU A 143 37.32 -4.39 -5.37
C GLU A 143 36.89 -4.75 -3.92
N ASP A 144 37.47 -4.17 -2.87
CA ASP A 144 37.06 -4.47 -1.49
C ASP A 144 37.08 -3.20 -0.62
N ALA A 145 35.96 -2.46 -0.59
CA ALA A 145 35.75 -1.38 0.39
C ALA A 145 34.55 -1.71 1.29
N VAL A 146 34.77 -2.68 2.18
CA VAL A 146 34.02 -2.77 3.43
C VAL A 146 34.41 -1.58 4.31
N THR A 147 33.38 -0.98 4.88
CA THR A 147 33.34 0.20 5.76
C THR A 147 34.52 0.37 6.73
N CYS A 148 35.01 1.61 6.82
CA CYS A 148 35.76 2.08 7.98
C CYS A 148 35.39 3.53 8.33
N ASN A 149 34.61 3.69 9.41
CA ASN A 149 34.40 4.97 10.08
C ASN A 149 35.62 5.31 10.96
N ALA A 150 36.05 6.60 10.96
CA ALA A 150 36.60 7.38 12.08
C ALA A 150 37.34 8.65 11.58
N PRO A 151 37.59 9.70 12.40
CA PRO A 151 36.92 10.20 13.61
C PRO A 151 36.42 11.66 13.43
N GLY A 152 35.26 11.98 14.01
CA GLY A 152 34.54 13.25 13.82
C GLY A 152 33.18 13.09 13.14
N GLU A 153 32.61 11.89 13.20
CA GLU A 153 31.30 11.53 12.68
C GLU A 153 30.22 12.34 13.40
N VAL A 154 29.99 13.56 12.93
CA VAL A 154 28.79 14.30 13.26
C VAL A 154 27.69 13.58 12.48
N ASP A 155 27.02 12.65 13.14
CA ASP A 155 25.68 12.26 12.73
C ASP A 155 24.89 13.54 12.52
N HIS A 156 24.07 13.56 11.46
CA HIS A 156 23.23 14.72 11.19
C HIS A 156 22.56 15.16 12.51
N PRO A 157 22.52 16.46 12.88
CA PRO A 157 22.04 16.90 14.20
C PRO A 157 20.63 16.43 14.58
N VAL A 158 19.79 16.11 13.58
CA VAL A 158 18.46 15.50 13.76
C VAL A 158 18.37 14.01 13.37
N GLY A 159 19.49 13.34 13.14
CA GLY A 159 19.56 11.89 12.89
C GLY A 159 19.31 11.42 11.45
N LEU A 160 19.38 12.30 10.43
CA LEU A 160 19.16 11.88 9.05
C LEU A 160 20.23 10.88 8.57
N PRO A 161 19.84 9.76 7.95
CA PRO A 161 20.78 8.77 7.45
C PRO A 161 21.45 9.23 6.14
N ARG A 162 22.73 8.87 5.99
CA ARG A 162 23.50 9.09 4.75
C ARG A 162 22.97 8.22 3.60
N ASP A 163 22.71 6.95 3.89
CA ASP A 163 22.14 5.98 2.97
C ASP A 163 20.61 5.99 3.04
N VAL A 164 19.96 5.67 1.93
CA VAL A 164 18.50 5.70 1.81
C VAL A 164 17.98 4.31 1.49
N ASP A 165 17.12 3.80 2.36
CA ASP A 165 16.26 2.67 2.01
C ASP A 165 15.08 3.18 1.17
N LEU A 166 15.23 3.13 -0.15
CA LEU A 166 14.20 3.57 -1.09
C LEU A 166 12.90 2.77 -0.92
N ALA A 167 12.96 1.50 -0.53
CA ALA A 167 11.77 0.68 -0.36
C ALA A 167 10.97 1.14 0.87
N ALA A 168 11.64 1.27 2.02
CA ALA A 168 11.01 1.76 3.25
C ALA A 168 10.46 3.18 3.09
N VAL A 169 11.23 4.08 2.46
CA VAL A 169 10.78 5.45 2.17
C VAL A 169 9.55 5.45 1.26
N ASN A 170 9.53 4.62 0.20
CA ASN A 170 8.40 4.58 -0.71
C ASN A 170 7.15 3.98 -0.06
N VAL A 171 7.28 3.00 0.84
CA VAL A 171 6.17 2.54 1.68
C VAL A 171 5.61 3.70 2.51
N ALA A 172 6.47 4.44 3.22
CA ALA A 172 6.06 5.58 4.04
C ALA A 172 5.43 6.73 3.24
N LEU A 173 5.90 6.97 2.01
CA LEU A 173 5.37 8.00 1.09
C LEU A 173 4.00 7.66 0.53
N THR A 174 3.76 6.38 0.24
CA THR A 174 2.45 5.90 -0.22
C THR A 174 1.43 5.93 0.93
N GLY A 175 1.93 5.96 2.18
CA GLY A 175 1.16 6.03 3.41
C GLY A 175 1.00 4.66 4.05
N GLU A 176 0.95 4.63 5.38
CA GLU A 176 0.19 3.59 6.09
C GLU A 176 -1.25 4.11 6.12
N GLU A 177 -2.17 3.53 5.36
CA GLU A 177 -3.58 3.64 5.75
C GLU A 177 -3.69 3.01 7.15
N THR A 178 -4.34 3.69 8.10
CA THR A 178 -4.52 3.08 9.42
C THR A 178 -5.42 1.85 9.28
N VAL A 179 -5.20 0.84 10.12
CA VAL A 179 -6.06 -0.38 10.16
C VAL A 179 -7.54 0.01 10.16
N THR A 180 -7.93 1.02 10.94
CA THR A 180 -9.30 1.52 11.03
C THR A 180 -9.82 2.13 9.74
N GLU A 181 -8.97 2.82 8.97
CA GLU A 181 -9.35 3.42 7.68
C GLU A 181 -9.51 2.34 6.61
N ILE A 182 -8.57 1.40 6.50
CA ILE A 182 -8.66 0.25 5.57
C ILE A 182 -9.90 -0.59 5.86
N LEU A 183 -10.12 -0.88 7.14
CA LEU A 183 -11.27 -1.64 7.59
C LEU A 183 -12.59 -0.90 7.35
N GLY A 184 -12.56 0.45 7.37
CA GLY A 184 -13.72 1.29 7.08
C GLY A 184 -14.11 1.34 5.60
N GLU A 185 -13.22 0.94 4.70
CA GLU A 185 -13.46 0.86 3.25
C GLU A 185 -13.90 -0.53 2.79
N LEU A 186 -13.94 -1.50 3.70
CA LEU A 186 -14.44 -2.84 3.42
C LEU A 186 -15.97 -2.91 3.43
N ASP A 187 -16.50 -3.90 2.71
CA ASP A 187 -17.88 -4.33 2.83
C ASP A 187 -18.22 -4.55 4.33
N PRO A 188 -19.34 -3.98 4.83
CA PRO A 188 -19.67 -4.04 6.25
C PRO A 188 -19.75 -5.45 6.83
N GLU A 189 -20.19 -6.44 6.04
CA GLU A 189 -20.25 -7.84 6.50
C GLU A 189 -18.84 -8.41 6.66
N LEU A 190 -17.94 -8.16 5.69
CA LEU A 190 -16.56 -8.59 5.78
C LEU A 190 -15.83 -7.89 6.93
N HIS A 191 -16.08 -6.60 7.12
CA HIS A 191 -15.54 -5.82 8.22
C HIS A 191 -15.89 -6.43 9.58
N GLU A 192 -17.17 -6.74 9.83
CA GLU A 192 -17.61 -7.40 11.06
C GLU A 192 -16.96 -8.78 11.24
N LEU A 193 -16.83 -9.52 10.15
CA LEU A 193 -16.24 -10.86 10.15
C LEU A 193 -14.75 -10.82 10.53
N LEU A 194 -13.97 -9.89 9.98
CA LEU A 194 -12.55 -9.71 10.31
C LEU A 194 -12.35 -9.26 11.76
N LEU A 195 -13.19 -8.35 12.26
CA LEU A 195 -13.16 -7.91 13.66
C LEU A 195 -13.48 -9.04 14.64
N SER A 196 -14.34 -9.98 14.26
CA SER A 196 -14.71 -11.11 15.12
C SER A 196 -13.63 -12.20 15.24
N GLY A 197 -12.68 -12.24 14.30
CA GLY A 197 -11.63 -13.26 14.22
C GLY A 197 -10.23 -12.79 14.60
N ASP A 198 -10.06 -11.55 15.08
CA ASP A 198 -8.76 -10.92 15.37
C ASP A 198 -7.77 -10.99 14.17
N LEU A 199 -8.30 -10.91 12.94
CA LEU A 199 -7.58 -11.16 11.68
C LEU A 199 -6.71 -9.98 11.19
N TYR A 200 -6.02 -9.30 12.10
CA TYR A 200 -5.17 -8.14 11.82
C TYR A 200 -3.92 -8.47 10.99
N GLU A 201 -3.56 -9.76 10.89
CA GLU A 201 -2.41 -10.22 10.10
C GLU A 201 -2.59 -10.02 8.58
N PHE A 202 -3.82 -9.76 8.13
CA PHE A 202 -4.16 -9.53 6.72
C PHE A 202 -4.17 -8.06 6.31
N THR A 203 -3.92 -7.12 7.24
CA THR A 203 -3.86 -5.68 6.93
C THR A 203 -2.89 -5.34 5.79
N PRO A 204 -1.67 -5.91 5.69
CA PRO A 204 -0.76 -5.61 4.58
C PRO A 204 -1.31 -6.03 3.22
N LEU A 205 -2.07 -7.14 3.16
CA LEU A 205 -2.74 -7.59 1.94
C LEU A 205 -3.84 -6.62 1.52
N LEU A 206 -4.63 -6.13 2.49
CA LEU A 206 -5.70 -5.16 2.22
C LEU A 206 -5.15 -3.79 1.78
N GLN A 207 -4.07 -3.32 2.38
CA GLN A 207 -3.35 -2.10 1.95
C GLN A 207 -2.86 -2.24 0.50
N ALA A 208 -2.32 -3.40 0.14
CA ALA A 208 -1.83 -3.65 -1.22
C ALA A 208 -2.94 -3.62 -2.28
N LEU A 209 -4.21 -3.75 -1.88
CA LEU A 209 -5.36 -3.73 -2.79
C LEU A 209 -5.90 -2.32 -3.07
N ASP A 210 -5.42 -1.29 -2.37
CA ASP A 210 -5.79 0.13 -2.58
C ASP A 210 -7.32 0.31 -2.63
N LEU A 211 -7.96 0.01 -1.49
CA LEU A 211 -9.42 0.05 -1.36
C LEU A 211 -9.98 1.48 -1.41
N GLY A 212 -9.14 2.52 -1.23
CA GLY A 212 -9.56 3.92 -1.29
C GLY A 212 -9.91 4.40 -2.72
N ARG A 213 -9.50 3.65 -3.75
CA ARG A 213 -9.82 3.94 -5.16
C ARG A 213 -11.01 3.09 -5.64
N PRO A 214 -12.02 3.64 -6.34
CA PRO A 214 -13.14 2.86 -6.85
C PRO A 214 -12.71 1.77 -7.85
N ALA A 215 -13.23 0.55 -7.67
CA ALA A 215 -13.02 -0.57 -8.58
C ALA A 215 -13.47 -0.28 -10.02
N GLN A 216 -12.64 -0.68 -11.00
CA GLN A 216 -12.90 -0.48 -12.42
C GLN A 216 -13.33 -1.79 -13.07
N ILE A 217 -14.63 -2.09 -12.99
CA ILE A 217 -15.21 -3.29 -13.58
C ILE A 217 -16.23 -2.97 -14.68
N SER A 218 -16.42 -3.91 -15.61
CA SER A 218 -17.47 -3.79 -16.63
C SER A 218 -18.87 -3.82 -16.04
N GLU A 219 -19.85 -3.17 -16.68
CA GLU A 219 -21.26 -3.20 -16.24
C GLU A 219 -21.83 -4.63 -16.16
N GLN A 220 -21.33 -5.54 -16.98
CA GLN A 220 -21.75 -6.94 -16.96
C GLN A 220 -21.23 -7.64 -15.71
N ALA A 221 -19.95 -7.46 -15.37
CA ALA A 221 -19.38 -8.02 -14.15
C ALA A 221 -20.05 -7.43 -12.91
N HIS A 222 -20.31 -6.11 -12.91
CA HIS A 222 -21.01 -5.43 -11.83
C HIS A 222 -22.38 -6.06 -11.55
N ARG A 223 -23.22 -6.25 -12.58
CA ARG A 223 -24.55 -6.87 -12.45
C ARG A 223 -24.51 -8.31 -11.93
N VAL A 224 -23.49 -9.08 -12.29
CA VAL A 224 -23.35 -10.47 -11.81
C VAL A 224 -22.88 -10.49 -10.36
N LEU A 225 -21.92 -9.65 -10.01
CA LEU A 225 -21.29 -9.60 -8.68
C LEU A 225 -22.13 -8.83 -7.64
N GLU A 226 -23.14 -8.09 -8.05
CA GLU A 226 -24.09 -7.41 -7.15
C GLU A 226 -24.78 -8.39 -6.17
N GLN A 227 -24.89 -9.67 -6.53
CA GLN A 227 -25.52 -10.69 -5.69
C GLN A 227 -24.53 -11.44 -4.78
N PHE A 228 -23.26 -11.03 -4.77
CA PHE A 228 -22.24 -11.62 -3.92
C PHE A 228 -22.31 -11.05 -2.48
N PRO A 229 -22.12 -11.88 -1.43
CA PRO A 229 -22.13 -13.35 -1.43
C PRO A 229 -23.54 -13.90 -1.73
N ALA A 230 -23.61 -14.97 -2.53
CA ALA A 230 -24.88 -15.59 -2.91
C ALA A 230 -25.43 -16.56 -1.86
N GLU A 231 -24.61 -17.00 -0.91
CA GLU A 231 -25.01 -17.91 0.16
C GLU A 231 -25.91 -17.23 1.19
N THR A 232 -26.87 -17.96 1.76
CA THR A 232 -27.77 -17.45 2.80
C THR A 232 -27.35 -17.85 4.21
N SER A 233 -26.53 -18.90 4.37
CA SER A 233 -26.05 -19.37 5.66
C SER A 233 -24.84 -18.56 6.12
N ARG A 234 -24.71 -18.34 7.43
CA ARG A 234 -23.56 -17.62 8.02
C ARG A 234 -22.22 -18.24 7.62
N VAL A 235 -22.10 -19.57 7.71
CA VAL A 235 -20.87 -20.30 7.35
C VAL A 235 -20.60 -20.23 5.85
N GLY A 236 -21.64 -20.26 5.01
CA GLY A 236 -21.50 -20.14 3.56
C GLY A 236 -21.03 -18.76 3.11
N ARG A 237 -21.57 -17.70 3.72
CA ARG A 237 -21.14 -16.32 3.46
C ARG A 237 -19.71 -16.08 3.93
N ALA A 238 -19.35 -16.56 5.12
CA ALA A 238 -17.97 -16.52 5.62
C ALA A 238 -17.00 -17.27 4.70
N ALA A 239 -17.41 -18.43 4.19
CA ALA A 239 -16.64 -19.20 3.21
C ALA A 239 -16.42 -18.43 1.89
N ALA A 240 -17.44 -17.71 1.40
CA ALA A 240 -17.34 -16.90 0.21
C ALA A 240 -16.38 -15.71 0.39
N TRP A 241 -16.51 -15.00 1.51
CA TRP A 241 -15.62 -13.88 1.86
C TRP A 241 -14.17 -14.33 2.04
N SER A 242 -13.93 -15.41 2.78
CA SER A 242 -12.58 -15.96 3.00
C SER A 242 -11.91 -16.34 1.68
N ARG A 243 -12.68 -16.86 0.72
CA ARG A 243 -12.17 -17.16 -0.63
C ARG A 243 -11.81 -15.90 -1.40
N VAL A 244 -12.62 -14.84 -1.36
CA VAL A 244 -12.30 -13.59 -2.06
C VAL A 244 -11.01 -12.99 -1.51
N VAL A 245 -10.86 -12.93 -0.18
CA VAL A 245 -9.62 -12.46 0.46
C VAL A 245 -8.40 -13.28 0.00
N ALA A 246 -8.51 -14.61 0.02
CA ALA A 246 -7.42 -15.47 -0.44
C ALA A 246 -7.10 -15.30 -1.94
N LEU A 247 -8.13 -15.18 -2.78
CA LEU A 247 -7.97 -14.98 -4.23
C LEU A 247 -7.33 -13.61 -4.56
N SER A 248 -7.58 -12.59 -3.74
CA SER A 248 -6.95 -11.26 -3.88
C SER A 248 -5.44 -11.29 -3.70
N ALA A 249 -4.89 -12.30 -3.02
CA ALA A 249 -3.44 -12.50 -2.92
C ALA A 249 -2.79 -12.98 -4.23
N LEU A 250 -3.59 -13.28 -5.28
CA LEU A 250 -3.13 -13.72 -6.61
C LEU A 250 -2.14 -14.88 -6.60
N SER A 251 -2.18 -15.68 -5.56
CA SER A 251 -1.34 -16.85 -5.42
C SER A 251 -1.88 -18.00 -6.27
N ASP A 252 -1.10 -19.08 -6.39
CA ASP A 252 -1.62 -20.29 -6.99
C ASP A 252 -2.81 -20.86 -6.18
N ARG A 253 -3.50 -21.82 -6.77
CA ARG A 253 -4.71 -22.41 -6.20
C ARG A 253 -4.46 -23.12 -4.87
N ALA A 254 -3.34 -23.83 -4.72
CA ALA A 254 -3.04 -24.56 -3.49
C ALA A 254 -2.80 -23.58 -2.34
N THR A 255 -2.02 -22.53 -2.60
CA THR A 255 -1.78 -21.45 -1.64
C THR A 255 -3.08 -20.72 -1.27
N SER A 256 -3.93 -20.41 -2.25
CA SER A 256 -5.23 -19.78 -2.00
C SER A 256 -6.16 -20.66 -1.16
N ASP A 257 -6.15 -21.97 -1.39
CA ASP A 257 -6.92 -22.95 -0.63
C ASP A 257 -6.45 -23.04 0.82
N GLU A 258 -5.12 -23.00 1.05
CA GLU A 258 -4.53 -22.98 2.39
C GLU A 258 -4.89 -21.71 3.15
N VAL A 259 -4.75 -20.53 2.53
CA VAL A 259 -5.13 -19.24 3.11
C VAL A 259 -6.62 -19.19 3.43
N THR A 260 -7.46 -19.70 2.53
CA THR A 260 -8.92 -19.80 2.75
C THR A 260 -9.24 -20.67 3.97
N ALA A 261 -8.60 -21.83 4.10
CA ALA A 261 -8.82 -22.73 5.23
C ALA A 261 -8.32 -22.14 6.55
N MET A 262 -7.18 -21.44 6.52
CA MET A 262 -6.64 -20.70 7.67
C MET A 262 -7.60 -19.61 8.15
N LEU A 263 -8.13 -18.80 7.23
CA LEU A 263 -9.12 -17.76 7.54
C LEU A 263 -10.38 -18.35 8.19
N MET A 264 -10.94 -19.41 7.62
CA MET A 264 -12.13 -20.07 8.19
C MET A 264 -11.86 -20.67 9.57
N ALA A 265 -10.66 -21.21 9.80
CA ALA A 265 -10.27 -21.74 11.11
C ALA A 265 -10.09 -20.63 12.15
N ALA A 266 -9.48 -19.50 11.77
CA ALA A 266 -9.29 -18.34 12.64
C ALA A 266 -10.62 -17.67 13.04
N LEU A 267 -11.61 -17.67 12.13
CA LEU A 267 -12.99 -17.29 12.43
C LEU A 267 -13.72 -18.26 13.36
N GLY A 268 -13.11 -19.40 13.69
CA GLY A 268 -13.66 -20.40 14.59
C GLY A 268 -14.72 -21.30 13.94
N PHE A 269 -14.88 -21.28 12.61
CA PHE A 269 -15.84 -22.15 11.93
C PHE A 269 -15.34 -23.59 11.84
N THR A 270 -16.19 -24.51 12.29
CA THR A 270 -15.92 -25.95 12.31
C THR A 270 -16.82 -26.71 11.35
N ARG A 271 -16.54 -28.00 11.16
CA ARG A 271 -17.43 -28.90 10.42
C ARG A 271 -18.84 -28.97 11.01
N ALA A 272 -18.99 -28.83 12.32
CA ALA A 272 -20.28 -28.83 13.01
C ALA A 272 -21.15 -27.65 12.57
N ASP A 273 -20.56 -26.47 12.44
CA ASP A 273 -21.26 -25.25 12.00
C ASP A 273 -21.75 -25.38 10.55
N ALA A 274 -21.00 -26.12 9.73
CA ALA A 274 -21.37 -26.46 8.36
C ALA A 274 -22.37 -27.63 8.24
N GLY A 275 -22.78 -28.24 9.35
CA GLY A 275 -23.66 -29.41 9.35
C GLY A 275 -23.00 -30.68 8.79
N ILE A 276 -21.66 -30.72 8.74
CA ILE A 276 -20.89 -31.84 8.22
C ILE A 276 -20.60 -32.82 9.36
N SER A 277 -21.07 -34.06 9.21
CA SER A 277 -20.83 -35.13 10.19
C SER A 277 -19.37 -35.57 10.22
N SER A 278 -18.96 -36.21 11.31
CA SER A 278 -17.64 -36.82 11.47
C SER A 278 -17.42 -37.88 10.39
N SER A 279 -16.32 -37.80 9.64
CA SER A 279 -15.99 -38.77 8.60
C SER A 279 -14.47 -38.85 8.41
N ASP A 280 -13.98 -40.03 8.07
CA ASP A 280 -12.60 -40.26 7.61
C ASP A 280 -11.53 -39.73 8.61
N GLY A 281 -11.68 -40.11 9.88
CA GLY A 281 -10.75 -39.72 10.96
C GLY A 281 -10.87 -38.27 11.44
N ARG A 282 -11.77 -37.46 10.85
CA ARG A 282 -12.03 -36.08 11.24
C ARG A 282 -13.31 -35.94 12.06
N LEU A 283 -13.22 -35.19 13.16
CA LEU A 283 -14.31 -34.90 14.08
C LEU A 283 -15.16 -33.73 13.57
N SER A 284 -16.36 -33.58 14.13
CA SER A 284 -17.23 -32.43 13.80
C SER A 284 -16.66 -31.10 14.33
N THR A 285 -15.79 -31.15 15.34
CA THR A 285 -15.09 -29.98 15.90
C THR A 285 -13.86 -29.58 15.09
N ASP A 286 -13.47 -30.36 14.09
CA ASP A 286 -12.29 -30.05 13.29
C ASP A 286 -12.55 -28.84 12.37
N PRO A 287 -11.49 -28.07 12.02
CA PRO A 287 -11.59 -26.98 11.07
C PRO A 287 -12.05 -27.49 9.70
N LEU A 288 -12.66 -26.64 8.89
CA LEU A 288 -13.10 -26.98 7.53
C LEU A 288 -11.91 -27.11 6.57
N SER A 289 -11.98 -28.06 5.63
CA SER A 289 -11.01 -28.18 4.53
C SER A 289 -11.37 -27.25 3.37
N ALA A 290 -10.41 -26.91 2.51
CA ALA A 290 -10.65 -26.07 1.35
C ALA A 290 -11.76 -26.61 0.42
N ALA A 291 -11.85 -27.94 0.24
CA ALA A 291 -12.92 -28.55 -0.55
C ALA A 291 -14.31 -28.36 0.09
N GLU A 292 -14.42 -28.52 1.41
CA GLU A 292 -15.65 -28.26 2.16
C GLU A 292 -16.04 -26.78 2.07
N ILE A 293 -15.06 -25.86 2.15
CA ILE A 293 -15.27 -24.41 2.04
C ILE A 293 -15.74 -24.01 0.64
N ARG A 294 -15.17 -24.60 -0.43
CA ARG A 294 -15.66 -24.40 -1.81
C ARG A 294 -17.06 -24.94 -2.01
N ALA A 295 -17.41 -26.08 -1.41
CA ALA A 295 -18.75 -26.62 -1.47
C ALA A 295 -19.77 -25.72 -0.75
N LEU A 296 -19.39 -25.09 0.36
CA LEU A 296 -20.20 -24.15 1.12
C LEU A 296 -20.43 -22.84 0.36
N SER A 297 -19.41 -22.35 -0.37
CA SER A 297 -19.43 -21.11 -1.16
C SER A 297 -19.64 -21.32 -2.66
N ARG A 298 -20.35 -22.39 -3.03
CA ARG A 298 -20.46 -22.84 -4.42
C ARG A 298 -21.16 -21.83 -5.31
N GLU A 299 -22.19 -21.15 -4.81
CA GLU A 299 -22.99 -20.25 -5.63
C GLU A 299 -22.24 -18.94 -5.88
N SER A 300 -21.58 -18.40 -4.86
CA SER A 300 -20.63 -17.29 -5.02
C SER A 300 -19.48 -17.64 -5.97
N GLY A 301 -18.94 -18.87 -5.87
CA GLY A 301 -17.94 -19.36 -6.81
C GLY A 301 -18.43 -19.43 -8.26
N ARG A 302 -19.73 -19.67 -8.49
CA ARG A 302 -20.33 -19.62 -9.84
C ARG A 302 -20.40 -18.19 -10.37
N LEU A 303 -20.74 -17.21 -9.53
CA LEU A 303 -20.75 -15.80 -9.93
C LEU A 303 -19.35 -15.34 -10.36
N LEU A 304 -18.33 -15.67 -9.55
CA LEU A 304 -16.92 -15.39 -9.89
C LEU A 304 -16.52 -16.05 -11.22
N ALA A 305 -16.86 -17.33 -11.41
CA ALA A 305 -16.57 -18.02 -12.66
C ALA A 305 -17.32 -17.41 -13.86
N MET A 306 -18.57 -16.98 -13.72
CA MET A 306 -19.31 -16.31 -14.81
C MET A 306 -18.63 -15.03 -15.30
N CYS A 307 -17.89 -14.34 -14.43
CA CYS A 307 -17.11 -13.15 -14.76
C CYS A 307 -15.67 -13.46 -15.20
N GLY A 308 -15.24 -14.73 -15.12
CA GLY A 308 -13.85 -15.14 -15.37
C GLY A 308 -12.90 -14.90 -14.20
N ALA A 309 -13.43 -14.50 -13.04
CA ALA A 309 -12.66 -14.21 -11.84
C ALA A 309 -12.06 -15.49 -11.22
N ASP A 310 -12.78 -16.60 -11.26
CA ASP A 310 -12.29 -17.90 -10.77
C ASP A 310 -12.54 -19.01 -11.80
N SER A 311 -11.78 -20.09 -11.67
CA SER A 311 -12.03 -21.32 -12.43
C SER A 311 -13.25 -22.05 -11.87
N ARG A 312 -14.14 -22.52 -12.76
CA ARG A 312 -15.27 -23.35 -12.33
C ARG A 312 -14.75 -24.72 -11.90
N ASP A 313 -14.94 -25.08 -10.64
CA ASP A 313 -14.64 -26.43 -10.17
C ASP A 313 -15.53 -27.44 -10.89
N VAL A 314 -14.94 -28.21 -11.81
CA VAL A 314 -15.53 -29.41 -12.34
C VAL A 314 -15.00 -30.54 -11.45
N ASP A 315 -15.75 -30.89 -10.41
CA ASP A 315 -15.42 -32.02 -9.55
C ASP A 315 -15.19 -33.26 -10.43
N LEU A 316 -13.96 -33.78 -10.41
CA LEU A 316 -13.55 -34.96 -11.16
C LEU A 316 -13.94 -36.27 -10.44
N THR A 317 -14.70 -36.21 -9.34
CA THR A 317 -14.93 -37.34 -8.44
C THR A 317 -16.25 -38.10 -8.65
N ASP A 318 -17.16 -37.63 -9.51
CA ASP A 318 -18.31 -38.47 -9.90
C ASP A 318 -17.91 -39.44 -11.02
N GLY A 319 -17.57 -40.66 -10.61
CA GLY A 319 -17.29 -41.82 -11.46
C GLY A 319 -18.51 -42.34 -12.20
N ALA A 320 -19.13 -41.51 -13.04
CA ALA A 320 -20.24 -41.89 -13.89
C ALA A 320 -19.98 -41.44 -15.34
N GLY A 321 -19.42 -42.37 -16.12
CA GLY A 321 -19.65 -42.52 -17.57
C GLY A 321 -19.15 -41.40 -18.49
N GLU A 322 -18.30 -41.77 -19.44
CA GLU A 322 -17.98 -41.01 -20.64
C GLU A 322 -19.25 -40.72 -21.48
N MET A 323 -20.05 -39.74 -21.09
CA MET A 323 -21.08 -39.18 -21.98
C MET A 323 -21.14 -37.66 -21.81
N SER A 324 -20.50 -36.97 -22.76
CA SER A 324 -20.67 -35.55 -23.09
C SER A 324 -20.54 -34.58 -21.91
N ARG A 325 -19.32 -34.42 -21.39
CA ARG A 325 -18.97 -33.28 -20.51
C ARG A 325 -18.93 -32.00 -21.35
N VAL A 326 -20.02 -31.25 -21.36
CA VAL A 326 -20.02 -29.87 -21.83
C VAL A 326 -19.20 -29.06 -20.81
N ILE A 327 -17.93 -28.80 -21.11
CA ILE A 327 -17.14 -27.82 -20.37
C ILE A 327 -17.70 -26.46 -20.81
N PRO A 328 -18.43 -25.73 -19.96
CA PRO A 328 -18.87 -24.39 -20.33
C PRO A 328 -17.61 -23.56 -20.58
N LEU A 329 -17.56 -22.85 -21.71
CA LEU A 329 -16.52 -21.87 -22.00
C LEU A 329 -16.63 -20.78 -20.94
N VAL A 330 -15.84 -20.90 -19.89
CA VAL A 330 -15.70 -19.86 -18.88
C VAL A 330 -14.89 -18.74 -19.53
N PRO A 331 -15.40 -17.49 -19.56
CA PRO A 331 -14.63 -16.39 -20.09
C PRO A 331 -13.34 -16.26 -19.28
N THR A 332 -12.18 -16.21 -19.94
CA THR A 332 -10.91 -15.89 -19.27
C THR A 332 -10.72 -14.38 -19.30
N CYS A 333 -10.57 -13.74 -18.14
CA CYS A 333 -10.22 -12.32 -18.05
C CYS A 333 -8.77 -12.13 -17.60
N SER A 334 -8.23 -10.93 -17.77
CA SER A 334 -6.85 -10.64 -17.38
C SER A 334 -6.69 -10.69 -15.85
N LEU A 335 -5.47 -10.88 -15.36
CA LEU A 335 -5.20 -10.84 -13.91
C LEU A 335 -5.58 -9.49 -13.29
N VAL A 336 -5.44 -8.40 -14.04
CA VAL A 336 -5.88 -7.06 -13.63
C VAL A 336 -7.40 -7.00 -13.49
N ASP A 337 -8.15 -7.54 -14.44
CA ASP A 337 -9.62 -7.57 -14.36
C ASP A 337 -10.09 -8.38 -13.14
N ARG A 338 -9.40 -9.47 -12.81
CA ARG A 338 -9.72 -10.29 -11.61
C ARG A 338 -9.47 -9.51 -10.32
N LEU A 339 -8.34 -8.81 -10.21
CA LEU A 339 -8.07 -7.94 -9.08
C LEU A 339 -9.12 -6.85 -8.92
N GLU A 340 -9.52 -6.19 -10.02
CA GLU A 340 -10.55 -5.16 -9.98
C GLU A 340 -11.91 -5.72 -9.57
N MET A 341 -12.24 -6.97 -9.96
CA MET A 341 -13.44 -7.67 -9.49
C MET A 341 -13.37 -8.03 -8.00
N TYR A 342 -12.23 -8.50 -7.50
CA TYR A 342 -12.09 -8.78 -6.07
C TYR A 342 -12.15 -7.51 -5.25
N ARG A 343 -11.48 -6.45 -5.69
CA ARG A 343 -11.54 -5.12 -5.08
C ARG A 343 -12.97 -4.59 -5.03
N PHE A 344 -13.71 -4.71 -6.13
CA PHE A 344 -15.14 -4.35 -6.16
C PHE A 344 -15.94 -5.08 -5.08
N LEU A 345 -15.71 -6.38 -4.92
CA LEU A 345 -16.40 -7.18 -3.90
C LEU A 345 -15.99 -6.75 -2.49
N LEU A 346 -14.72 -6.44 -2.27
CA LEU A 346 -14.21 -6.02 -0.98
C LEU A 346 -14.69 -4.63 -0.57
N GLN A 347 -15.04 -3.75 -1.51
CA GLN A 347 -15.48 -2.35 -1.27
C GLN A 347 -17.00 -2.15 -1.10
N LYS A 348 -17.78 -3.22 -1.30
CA LYS A 348 -19.21 -3.12 -1.61
C LYS A 348 -20.07 -2.48 -0.52
#